data_AF-A0A8X6TT26-F1
#
_entry.id   AF-A0A8X6TT26-F1
#
_cell.length_a   1.000
_cell.length_b   1.000
_cell.length_c   1.000
_cell.angle_alpha   90.00
_cell.angle_beta   90.00
_cell.angle_gamma   90.00
#
_symmetry.space_group_name_H-M   'P 1'
#
loop_
_entity.id
_entity.type
_entity.pdbx_description
1 polymer ?
#
loop_
_entity_poly.entity_id
_entity_poly.type
_entity_poly.pdbx_seq_one_letter_code
_entity_poly.pdbx_strand_id
1 'polypeptide(L)'
;MYIYSFIFLDKDECATNNGGCQHICKNTIGSYACSCHNGFVLHENNHDCKEGSCSHQMTTPFGEITSPNFPDYYPGRKDCAWLFTTTPGHRIKLVSSEMWSISLLFYSFPVE
;
A
#
# COMPACT_ATOMS: atom_id res chain seq x y z
N MET A 1 -1.13 45.84 5.41
CA MET A 1 -1.74 44.92 4.42
C MET A 1 -1.65 43.52 5.00
N TYR A 2 -2.67 43.12 5.77
CA TYR A 2 -2.71 41.80 6.41
C TYR A 2 -3.15 40.81 5.34
N ILE A 3 -2.22 39.95 4.91
CA ILE A 3 -2.51 38.85 4.01
C ILE A 3 -3.42 37.90 4.80
N TYR A 4 -4.71 37.97 4.54
CA TYR A 4 -5.67 36.96 4.98
C TYR A 4 -5.32 35.67 4.25
N SER A 5 -4.42 34.89 4.85
CA SER A 5 -4.32 33.46 4.57
C SER A 5 -5.66 32.86 4.98
N PHE A 6 -6.55 32.63 4.01
CA PHE A 6 -7.62 31.66 4.19
C PHE A 6 -6.94 30.30 4.32
N ILE A 7 -6.58 29.94 5.54
CA ILE A 7 -6.29 28.54 5.87
C ILE A 7 -7.65 27.87 5.84
N PHE A 8 -8.08 27.41 4.66
CA PHE A 8 -9.12 26.40 4.63
C PHE A 8 -8.47 25.15 5.22
N LEU A 9 -8.65 24.97 6.53
CA LEU A 9 -8.22 23.75 7.18
C LEU A 9 -8.97 22.62 6.50
N ASP A 10 -8.21 21.75 5.84
CA ASP A 10 -8.75 20.56 5.23
C ASP A 10 -9.49 19.72 6.27
N LYS A 11 -10.67 19.25 5.92
CA LYS A 11 -11.44 18.40 6.82
C LYS A 11 -10.87 16.99 6.70
N ASP A 12 -10.36 16.45 7.79
CA ASP A 12 -9.97 15.04 7.81
C ASP A 12 -11.22 14.14 7.85
N GLU A 13 -11.65 13.65 6.69
CA GLU A 13 -12.76 12.69 6.63
C GLU A 13 -12.40 11.32 7.20
N CYS A 14 -11.11 10.95 7.23
CA CYS A 14 -10.63 9.68 7.78
C CYS A 14 -10.73 9.64 9.31
N ALA A 15 -10.72 10.79 9.98
CA ALA A 15 -10.83 10.89 11.44
C ALA A 15 -12.16 10.37 11.99
N THR A 16 -13.20 10.22 11.17
CA THR A 16 -14.51 9.68 11.58
C THR A 16 -14.81 8.40 10.82
N ASN A 17 -14.98 7.28 11.54
CA ASN A 17 -15.33 5.97 10.97
C ASN A 17 -14.47 5.57 9.75
N ASN A 18 -13.17 5.91 9.75
CA ASN A 18 -12.23 5.64 8.65
C ASN A 18 -12.71 6.16 7.28
N GLY A 19 -13.46 7.27 7.25
CA GLY A 19 -14.08 7.79 6.02
C GLY A 19 -15.06 6.81 5.35
N GLY A 20 -15.52 5.76 6.06
CA GLY A 20 -16.30 4.67 5.47
C GLY A 20 -15.49 3.72 4.59
N CYS A 21 -14.16 3.78 4.60
CA CYS A 21 -13.30 2.84 3.87
C CYS A 21 -13.26 1.48 4.58
N GLN A 22 -13.31 0.38 3.82
CA GLN A 22 -13.18 -0.96 4.40
C GLN A 22 -11.80 -1.22 4.99
N HIS A 23 -10.73 -0.78 4.31
CA HIS A 23 -9.34 -0.99 4.73
C HIS A 23 -8.67 0.33 5.10
N ILE A 24 -8.05 1.01 4.13
CA ILE A 24 -7.18 2.16 4.39
C ILE A 24 -7.85 3.44 3.88
N CYS A 25 -8.03 4.43 4.76
CA CYS A 25 -8.41 5.79 4.37
C CYS A 25 -7.19 6.70 4.26
N LYS A 26 -7.09 7.48 3.17
CA LYS A 26 -6.03 8.47 2.95
C LYS A 26 -6.66 9.85 2.81
N ASN A 27 -6.41 10.72 3.77
CA ASN A 27 -6.83 12.11 3.72
C ASN A 27 -5.99 12.89 2.70
N THR A 28 -6.62 13.74 1.91
CA THR A 28 -5.99 14.57 0.87
C THR A 28 -6.51 16.00 0.95
N ILE A 29 -5.77 16.99 0.45
CA ILE A 29 -6.22 18.38 0.55
C ILE A 29 -7.52 18.57 -0.27
N GLY A 30 -8.64 18.79 0.42
CA GLY A 30 -9.96 19.00 -0.14
C GLY A 30 -10.80 17.72 -0.35
N SER A 31 -10.33 16.52 0.04
CA SER A 31 -11.05 15.24 -0.11
C SER A 31 -10.35 14.10 0.64
N TYR A 32 -10.85 12.88 0.53
CA TYR A 32 -10.14 11.65 0.92
C TYR A 32 -10.28 10.58 -0.17
N ALA A 33 -9.48 9.52 -0.05
CA ALA A 33 -9.57 8.35 -0.92
C ALA A 33 -9.36 7.05 -0.12
N CYS A 34 -10.13 6.02 -0.44
CA CYS A 34 -9.93 4.68 0.10
C CYS A 34 -8.91 3.90 -0.72
N SER A 35 -8.17 3.02 -0.05
CA SER A 35 -7.25 2.07 -0.65
C SER A 35 -7.31 0.73 0.07
N CYS A 36 -6.90 -0.33 -0.62
CA CYS A 36 -6.97 -1.69 -0.10
C CYS A 36 -5.58 -2.23 0.24
N HIS A 37 -5.51 -3.14 1.21
CA HIS A 37 -4.32 -3.93 1.46
C HIS A 37 -3.91 -4.76 0.23
N ASN A 38 -2.64 -5.18 0.21
CA ASN A 38 -2.15 -6.09 -0.82
C ASN A 38 -3.03 -7.34 -0.91
N GLY A 39 -3.38 -7.71 -2.14
CA GLY A 39 -4.24 -8.86 -2.45
C GLY A 39 -5.70 -8.48 -2.65
N PHE A 40 -6.05 -7.19 -2.52
CA PHE A 40 -7.39 -6.68 -2.74
C PHE A 40 -7.37 -5.52 -3.75
N VAL A 41 -8.49 -5.34 -4.43
CA VAL A 41 -8.70 -4.24 -5.36
C VAL A 41 -9.92 -3.44 -4.93
N LEU A 42 -9.84 -2.12 -5.09
CA LEU A 42 -10.94 -1.23 -4.72
C LEU A 42 -12.17 -1.58 -5.56
N HIS A 43 -13.29 -1.71 -4.87
CA HIS A 43 -14.60 -1.95 -5.47
C HIS A 43 -15.11 -0.68 -6.16
N GLU A 44 -16.09 -0.82 -7.05
CA GLU A 44 -16.61 0.30 -7.85
C GLU A 44 -17.31 1.38 -7.02
N ASN A 45 -17.67 1.06 -5.77
CA ASN A 45 -18.20 2.04 -4.83
C ASN A 45 -17.11 2.89 -4.17
N ASN A 46 -15.82 2.70 -4.50
CA ASN A 46 -14.67 3.41 -3.94
C ASN A 46 -14.48 3.27 -2.42
N HIS A 47 -15.18 2.34 -1.76
CA HIS A 47 -15.12 2.14 -0.31
C HIS A 47 -14.79 0.70 0.08
N ASP A 48 -15.36 -0.28 -0.63
CA ASP A 48 -15.13 -1.69 -0.37
C ASP A 48 -13.89 -2.20 -1.13
N CYS A 49 -13.36 -3.31 -0.67
CA CYS A 49 -12.21 -4.02 -1.20
C CYS A 49 -12.65 -5.44 -1.55
N LYS A 50 -12.61 -5.75 -2.85
CA LYS A 50 -12.86 -7.12 -3.34
C LYS A 50 -11.53 -7.87 -3.43
N GLU A 51 -11.57 -9.19 -3.24
CA GLU A 51 -10.38 -10.03 -3.44
C GLU A 51 -9.81 -9.78 -4.84
N GLY A 52 -8.54 -9.37 -4.87
CA GLY A 52 -7.76 -9.21 -6.08
C GLY A 52 -7.11 -10.54 -6.47
N SER A 53 -6.49 -10.55 -7.65
CA SER A 53 -5.54 -11.62 -7.98
C SER A 53 -4.36 -11.58 -7.00
N CYS A 54 -3.81 -12.74 -6.65
CA CYS A 54 -2.68 -12.90 -5.72
C CYS A 54 -1.31 -12.58 -6.37
N SER A 55 -1.30 -12.05 -7.58
CA SER A 55 -0.08 -11.71 -8.33
C SER A 55 0.20 -10.22 -8.27
N HIS A 56 1.29 -9.85 -7.60
CA HIS A 56 1.71 -8.46 -7.40
C HIS A 56 2.89 -8.12 -8.31
N GLN A 57 2.85 -6.99 -9.01
CA GLN A 57 3.98 -6.51 -9.81
C GLN A 57 4.69 -5.36 -9.09
N MET A 58 5.96 -5.57 -8.75
CA MET A 58 6.81 -4.59 -8.08
C MET A 58 7.70 -3.94 -9.13
N THR A 59 7.41 -2.68 -9.48
CA THR A 59 8.18 -1.88 -10.45
C THR A 59 9.05 -0.82 -9.79
N THR A 60 8.84 -0.55 -8.50
CA THR A 60 9.65 0.39 -7.75
C THR A 60 11.02 -0.22 -7.44
N PRO A 61 12.09 0.59 -7.39
CA PRO A 61 13.43 0.07 -7.07
C PRO A 61 13.58 -0.33 -5.61
N PHE A 62 12.64 0.04 -4.73
CA PHE A 62 12.60 -0.38 -3.34
C PHE A 62 11.15 -0.40 -2.84
N GLY A 63 10.92 -1.09 -1.72
CA GLY A 63 9.62 -1.12 -1.05
C GLY A 63 9.57 -2.18 0.03
N GLU A 64 8.35 -2.44 0.52
CA GLU A 64 8.05 -3.43 1.54
C GLU A 64 7.01 -4.40 1.00
N ILE A 65 7.25 -5.70 1.16
CA ILE A 65 6.27 -6.75 0.88
C ILE A 65 5.81 -7.35 2.20
N THR A 66 4.51 -7.56 2.31
CA THR A 66 3.85 -8.21 3.42
C THR A 66 2.93 -9.29 2.89
N SER A 67 2.56 -10.24 3.75
CA SER A 67 1.49 -11.17 3.41
C SER A 67 0.22 -10.38 3.03
N PRO A 68 -0.48 -10.76 1.96
CA PRO A 68 -1.80 -10.23 1.64
C PRO A 68 -2.69 -10.20 2.87
N ASN A 69 -3.49 -9.15 2.99
CA ASN A 69 -4.37 -8.89 4.13
C ASN A 69 -3.69 -8.55 5.47
N PHE A 70 -2.35 -8.46 5.55
CA PHE A 70 -1.69 -8.06 6.80
C PHE A 70 -2.17 -6.66 7.27
N PRO A 71 -2.54 -6.44 8.57
CA PRO A 71 -2.25 -7.25 9.76
C PRO A 71 -3.13 -8.48 10.03
N ASP A 72 -4.17 -8.65 9.25
CA ASP A 72 -5.09 -9.76 9.38
C ASP A 72 -4.55 -11.04 8.75
N TYR A 73 -5.28 -12.14 8.95
CA TYR A 73 -4.91 -13.45 8.46
C TYR A 73 -4.76 -13.47 6.95
N TYR A 74 -3.68 -14.11 6.49
CA TYR A 74 -3.49 -14.42 5.09
C TYR A 74 -4.70 -15.19 4.54
N PRO A 75 -5.27 -14.80 3.39
CA PRO A 75 -6.44 -15.47 2.83
C PRO A 75 -6.19 -16.96 2.59
N GLY A 76 -7.06 -17.83 3.10
CA GLY A 76 -6.90 -19.27 2.98
C GLY A 76 -6.96 -19.75 1.53
N ARG A 77 -6.14 -20.76 1.19
CA ARG A 77 -6.08 -21.41 -0.14
C ARG A 77 -5.67 -20.47 -1.28
N LYS A 78 -4.71 -19.58 -1.01
CA LYS A 78 -4.11 -18.72 -2.02
C LYS A 78 -2.61 -18.94 -2.08
N ASP A 79 -2.07 -18.98 -3.30
CA ASP A 79 -0.63 -19.00 -3.57
C ASP A 79 -0.26 -17.65 -4.22
N CYS A 80 0.27 -16.74 -3.41
CA CYS A 80 0.63 -15.39 -3.86
C CYS A 80 2.04 -15.35 -4.46
N ALA A 81 2.21 -14.49 -5.46
CA ALA A 81 3.49 -14.28 -6.13
C ALA A 81 3.79 -12.78 -6.27
N TRP A 82 5.03 -12.40 -5.96
CA TRP A 82 5.57 -11.06 -6.20
C TRP A 82 6.52 -11.11 -7.39
N LEU A 83 6.12 -10.48 -8.48
CA LEU A 83 6.91 -10.34 -9.69
C LEU A 83 7.68 -9.02 -9.65
N PHE A 84 8.99 -9.10 -9.42
CA PHE A 84 9.87 -7.94 -9.46
C PHE A 84 10.29 -7.64 -10.90
N THR A 85 10.04 -6.41 -11.34
CA THR A 85 10.49 -5.91 -12.65
C THR A 85 11.53 -4.83 -12.39
N THR A 86 12.77 -5.07 -12.81
CA THR A 86 13.89 -4.14 -12.63
C THR A 86 14.65 -3.91 -13.93
N THR A 87 15.50 -2.88 -13.96
CA THR A 87 16.37 -2.58 -15.07
C THR A 87 17.40 -3.69 -15.30
N PRO A 88 17.83 -3.95 -16.55
CA PRO A 88 18.88 -4.93 -16.82
C PRO A 88 20.16 -4.66 -16.03
N GLY A 89 20.83 -5.72 -15.59
CA GLY A 89 22.05 -5.61 -14.79
C GLY A 89 21.81 -5.26 -13.32
N HIS A 90 20.57 -5.22 -12.84
CA HIS A 90 20.27 -5.09 -11.41
C HIS A 90 19.87 -6.43 -10.80
N ARG A 91 20.11 -6.58 -9.49
CA ARG A 91 19.63 -7.68 -8.65
C ARG A 91 18.68 -7.14 -7.59
N ILE A 92 17.76 -7.99 -7.12
CA ILE A 92 16.87 -7.68 -6.01
C ILE A 92 17.41 -8.36 -4.75
N LYS A 93 17.51 -7.61 -3.65
CA LYS A 93 17.82 -8.13 -2.33
C LYS A 93 16.61 -7.96 -1.42
N LEU A 94 16.25 -9.05 -0.73
CA LEU A 94 15.21 -9.09 0.28
C LEU A 94 15.87 -9.10 1.67
N VAL A 95 15.41 -8.23 2.56
CA VAL A 95 15.90 -8.12 3.94
C VAL A 95 14.72 -7.97 4.90
N SER A 96 14.80 -8.57 6.07
CA SER A 96 13.87 -8.28 7.17
C SER A 96 14.41 -7.10 7.99
N SER A 97 13.51 -6.27 8.54
CA SER A 97 13.90 -5.15 9.40
C SER A 97 14.39 -5.59 10.79
N GLU A 98 13.94 -6.76 11.26
CA GLU A 98 14.30 -7.36 12.56
C GLU A 98 13.97 -8.86 12.59
N MET A 99 14.37 -9.56 13.67
CA MET A 99 14.24 -11.02 13.83
C MET A 99 12.78 -11.51 13.98
N TRP A 100 11.82 -10.61 14.10
CA TRP A 100 10.38 -10.89 14.12
C TRP A 100 9.60 -10.13 13.05
N SER A 101 10.29 -9.51 12.10
CA SER A 101 9.62 -8.78 11.03
C SER A 101 8.91 -9.76 10.10
N ILE A 102 7.61 -9.61 10.06
CA ILE A 102 6.63 -10.23 9.16
C ILE A 102 6.61 -9.59 7.76
N SER A 103 7.37 -8.51 7.59
CA SER A 103 7.55 -7.80 6.35
C SER A 103 8.96 -8.01 5.82
N LEU A 104 9.10 -8.03 4.49
CA LEU A 104 10.40 -8.00 3.84
C LEU A 104 10.55 -6.68 3.10
N LEU A 105 11.62 -5.95 3.42
CA LEU A 105 12.07 -4.84 2.60
C LEU A 105 12.79 -5.41 1.38
N PHE A 106 12.49 -4.86 0.22
CA PHE A 106 13.21 -5.18 -1.01
C PHE A 106 13.88 -3.93 -1.56
N TYR A 107 15.03 -4.13 -2.18
CA TYR A 107 15.70 -3.09 -2.95
C TYR A 107 16.47 -3.67 -4.13
N SER A 108 16.44 -2.93 -5.23
CA SER A 108 17.15 -3.18 -6.47
C SER A 108 18.52 -2.50 -6.43
N PHE A 109 19.57 -3.22 -6.81
CA PHE A 109 20.94 -2.70 -6.83
C PHE A 109 21.69 -3.16 -8.09
N PRO A 110 22.57 -2.33 -8.68
CA PRO A 110 23.38 -2.72 -9.83
C PRO A 110 24.33 -3.88 -9.48
N VAL A 111 24.55 -4.78 -10.43
CA VAL A 111 25.61 -5.78 -10.39
C VAL A 111 26.84 -5.16 -11.05
N GLU A 112 27.94 -5.06 -10.30
CA GLU A 112 29.26 -4.70 -10.85
C GLU A 112 29.80 -5.77 -11.80
#